data_AF-A0A838NTV2-F1
#
_entry.id   AF-A0A838NTV2-F1
#
_cell.length_a   1.000
_cell.length_b   1.000
_cell.length_c   1.000
_cell.angle_alpha   90.00
_cell.angle_beta   90.00
_cell.angle_gamma   90.00
#
_symmetry.space_group_name_H-M   'P 1'
#
loop_
_entity.id
_entity.type
_entity.pdbx_description
1 polymer ?
#
loop_
_entity_poly.entity_id
_entity_poly.type
_entity_poly.pdbx_seq_one_letter_code
_entity_poly.pdbx_strand_id
1 'polypeptide(L)' 'MAELKTKATGASVEAFLERAAGTRMDDCRALVAMFTKATRAKPKMWGPSIIGFGSCKY' A
#
# COMPACT_ATOMS: atom_id res chain seq x y z
N MET A 1 -20.25 -3.93 -17.58
CA MET A 1 -18.90 -4.24 -17.05
C MET A 1 -18.59 -3.19 -16.00
N ALA A 2 -18.53 -3.54 -14.72
CA ALA A 2 -18.24 -2.58 -13.66
C ALA A 2 -16.74 -2.27 -13.66
N GLU A 3 -16.38 -1.01 -13.89
CA GLU A 3 -14.99 -0.58 -13.89
C GLU A 3 -14.41 -0.69 -12.47
N LEU A 4 -13.23 -1.32 -12.34
CA LEU A 4 -12.51 -1.38 -11.07
C LEU A 4 -12.16 0.04 -10.61
N LYS A 5 -12.82 0.51 -9.55
CA LYS A 5 -12.57 1.83 -8.94
C LYS A 5 -11.20 1.92 -8.26
N THR A 6 -10.66 0.78 -7.83
CA THR A 6 -9.34 0.66 -7.21
C THR A 6 -8.36 0.05 -8.22
N LYS A 7 -7.40 0.85 -8.66
CA LYS A 7 -6.34 0.41 -9.57
C LYS A 7 -5.00 0.63 -8.88
N ALA A 8 -4.08 -0.30 -9.06
CA ALA A 8 -2.71 -0.10 -8.63
C ALA A 8 -2.16 1.16 -9.34
N THR A 9 -1.89 2.20 -8.57
CA THR A 9 -1.28 3.43 -9.07
C THR A 9 0.23 3.29 -9.01
N GLY A 10 0.95 4.01 -9.89
CA GLY A 10 2.41 4.11 -9.84
C GLY A 10 2.94 4.94 -8.67
N ALA A 11 2.09 5.29 -7.70
CA ALA A 11 2.48 6.03 -6.53
C ALA A 11 3.31 5.16 -5.58
N SER A 12 4.43 5.71 -5.10
CA SER A 12 5.33 5.02 -4.18
C SER A 12 4.74 5.00 -2.77
N VAL A 13 4.67 3.82 -2.17
CA VAL A 13 4.20 3.65 -0.79
C VAL A 13 5.13 4.37 0.19
N GLU A 14 6.44 4.38 -0.09
CA GLU A 14 7.43 5.11 0.71
C GLU A 14 7.14 6.61 0.74
N ALA A 15 6.87 7.22 -0.42
CA ALA A 15 6.50 8.64 -0.52
C ALA A 15 5.17 8.96 0.19
N PHE A 16 4.23 8.01 0.25
CA PHE A 16 3.01 8.15 1.04
C PHE A 16 3.30 8.10 2.55
N LEU A 17 4.17 7.19 2.98
CA LEU A 17 4.58 7.08 4.38
C LEU A 17 5.39 8.30 4.85
N GLU A 18 6.24 8.88 4.00
CA GLU A 18 6.98 10.11 4.31
C GLU A 18 6.07 11.33 4.44
N ARG A 19 4.97 11.35 3.69
CA ARG A 19 3.99 12.45 3.71
C ARG A 19 2.98 12.32 4.85
N ALA A 20 2.88 11.15 5.47
CA ALA A 20 2.04 10.93 6.65
C ALA A 20 2.77 11.42 7.90
N ALA A 21 2.21 12.44 8.57
CA ALA A 21 2.79 13.00 9.79
C ALA A 21 2.22 12.33 11.07
N GLY A 22 3.08 12.16 12.07
CA GLY A 22 2.70 11.73 13.43
C GLY A 22 2.88 10.24 13.74
N THR A 23 2.34 9.80 14.86
CA THR A 23 2.39 8.40 15.37
C THR A 23 1.90 7.37 14.35
N ARG A 24 0.93 7.76 13.51
CA ARG A 24 0.38 6.91 12.45
C ARG A 24 1.44 6.43 11.44
N MET A 25 2.54 7.15 11.28
CA MET A 25 3.64 6.76 10.38
C MET A 25 4.42 5.55 10.88
N ASP A 26 4.63 5.47 12.21
CA ASP A 26 5.34 4.36 12.84
C ASP A 26 4.51 3.08 12.76
N ASP A 27 3.22 3.17 13.10
CA ASP A 27 2.24 2.08 12.92
C ASP A 27 2.17 1.63 11.46
N CYS A 28 2.07 2.56 10.50
CA CYS A 28 2.03 2.21 9.08
C CYS A 28 3.33 1.53 8.61
N ARG A 29 4.50 1.95 9.07
CA ARG A 29 5.77 1.27 8.76
C ARG A 29 5.82 -0.14 9.34
N ALA A 30 5.42 -0.31 10.59
CA ALA A 30 5.35 -1.62 11.24
C ALA A 30 4.40 -2.57 10.50
N LEU A 31 3.21 -2.08 10.14
CA LEU A 31 2.22 -2.83 9.36
C LEU A 31 2.76 -3.20 7.97
N VAL A 32 3.40 -2.27 7.26
CA VAL A 32 3.99 -2.54 5.94
C VAL A 32 5.06 -3.62 6.03
N ALA A 33 5.96 -3.54 7.01
CA ALA A 33 6.98 -4.55 7.23
C ALA A 33 6.37 -5.93 7.54
N MET A 34 5.36 -5.97 8.42
CA MET A 34 4.67 -7.20 8.81
C MET A 34 3.95 -7.84 7.60
N PHE A 35 3.20 -7.05 6.83
CA PHE A 35 2.50 -7.53 5.64
C PHE A 35 3.46 -7.93 4.52
N THR A 36 4.56 -7.21 4.30
CA THR A 36 5.60 -7.62 3.34
C THR A 36 6.23 -8.95 3.74
N LYS A 37 6.49 -9.17 5.04
CA LYS A 37 7.03 -10.45 5.53
C LYS A 37 6.02 -11.60 5.36
N ALA A 38 4.75 -11.36 5.65
CA ALA A 38 3.70 -12.35 5.55
C ALA A 38 3.36 -12.72 4.10
N THR A 39 3.24 -11.72 3.22
CA THR A 39 2.82 -11.91 1.82
C THR A 39 3.99 -12.16 0.87
N ARG A 40 5.23 -11.85 1.28
CA ARG A 40 6.42 -11.80 0.42
C ARG A 40 6.26 -10.90 -0.81
N ALA A 41 5.27 -10.00 -0.79
CA ALA A 41 4.98 -9.10 -1.89
C ALA A 41 5.38 -7.66 -1.54
N LYS A 42 5.82 -6.92 -2.56
CA LYS A 42 6.12 -5.49 -2.41
C LYS A 42 4.81 -4.71 -2.27
N PRO A 43 4.73 -3.76 -1.31
CA PRO A 43 3.56 -2.89 -1.17
C PRO A 43 3.42 -1.99 -2.41
N LYS A 44 2.19 -1.77 -2.85
CA LYS A 44 1.85 -0.84 -3.93
C LYS A 44 0.69 0.05 -3.49
N MET A 45 0.62 1.26 -4.03
CA MET A 45 -0.57 2.11 -3.86
C MET A 45 -1.68 1.61 -4.79
N TRP A 46 -2.91 1.50 -4.27
CA TRP A 46 -4.12 1.12 -5.00
C TRP A 46 -5.17 2.24 -5.02
N GLY A 47 -4.80 3.43 -4.53
CA GLY A 47 -5.64 4.60 -4.40
C GLY A 47 -4.91 5.70 -3.62
N PRO A 48 -5.57 6.84 -3.33
CA PRO A 48 -4.95 7.96 -2.61
C PRO A 48 -4.58 7.64 -1.16
N SER A 49 -5.21 6.62 -0.56
CA SER A 49 -5.00 6.21 0.84
C SER A 49 -5.05 4.68 1.04
N ILE A 50 -4.77 3.89 0.00
CA ILE A 50 -4.87 2.43 0.04
C ILE A 50 -3.52 1.82 -0.36
N ILE A 51 -2.94 1.05 0.56
CA ILE A 51 -1.74 0.23 0.31
C ILE A 51 -2.21 -1.22 0.12
N GLY A 52 -1.92 -1.80 -1.03
CA GLY A 52 -2.20 -3.19 -1.33
C GLY A 52 -0.92 -4.00 -1.50
N PHE A 53 -0.99 -5.29 -1.17
CA PHE A 53 0.12 -6.23 -1.26
C PHE A 53 -0.21 -7.31 -2.28
N GLY A 54 0.73 -7.55 -3.19
CA GLY A 54 0.55 -8.52 -4.28
C GLY A 54 -0.27 -7.97 -5.44
N SER A 55 -0.49 -8.82 -6.44
CA SER A 55 -1.34 -8.53 -7.59
C SER A 55 -2.17 -9.77 -7.84
N CYS A 56 -3.44 -9.72 -7.43
CA CYS A 56 -4.37 -10.78 -7.77
C CYS A 56 -4.75 -10.59 -9.24
N LYS A 57 -4.22 -11.44 -10.12
CA LYS A 57 -4.69 -11.54 -11.50
C LYS A 57 -5.90 -12.46 -11.46
N TYR A 58 -7.08 -11.87 -11.66
CA TYR A 58 -8.32 -12.58 -11.93
C TYR A 58 -8.51 -12.66 -13.45
#